data_AF-N6Z1N8-F1
#
_entry.id   AF-N6Z1N8-F1
#
_cell.length_a   1.000
_cell.length_b   1.000
_cell.length_c   1.000
_cell.angle_alpha   90.00
_cell.angle_beta   90.00
_cell.angle_gamma   90.00
#
_symmetry.space_group_name_H-M   'P 1'
#
loop_
_entity.id
_entity.type
_entity.pdbx_description
1 polymer ?
#
loop_
_entity_poly.entity_id
_entity_poly.type
_entity_poly.pdbx_seq_one_letter_code
_entity_poly.pdbx_strand_id
1 'polypeptide(L)' 'MKTTSEAAFETAIESVLLAGGYARVAAQGFDRERALFPDEALAFIRATLIVAAVTGQVSLQEMRA' A
#
# COMPACT_ATOMS: atom_id res chain seq x y z
N MET A 1 0.78 33.12 16.92
CA MET A 1 0.58 31.90 16.10
C MET A 1 1.32 30.77 16.78
N LYS A 2 0.67 29.63 17.11
CA LYS A 2 1.42 28.45 17.60
C LYS A 2 2.21 27.90 16.42
N THR A 3 3.53 27.84 16.53
CA THR A 3 4.41 27.15 15.59
C THR A 3 4.16 25.65 15.72
N THR A 4 3.37 25.08 14.82
CA THR A 4 3.29 23.63 14.67
C THR A 4 4.49 23.17 13.87
N SER A 5 5.27 22.22 14.40
CA SER A 5 6.35 21.61 13.66
C SER A 5 5.81 20.69 12.57
N GLU A 6 6.62 20.44 11.54
CA GLU A 6 6.33 19.46 10.49
C GLU A 6 6.03 18.08 11.10
N ALA A 7 6.82 17.64 12.08
CA ALA A 7 6.58 16.40 12.82
C ALA A 7 5.20 16.36 13.52
N ALA A 8 4.75 17.48 14.11
CA ALA A 8 3.43 17.56 14.75
C ALA A 8 2.30 17.48 13.71
N PHE A 9 2.50 18.09 12.54
CA PHE A 9 1.57 18.01 11.42
C PHE A 9 1.49 16.60 10.85
N GLU A 10 2.64 15.97 10.55
CA GLU A 10 2.72 14.60 10.04
C GLU A 10 2.09 13.59 10.99
N THR A 11 2.32 13.74 12.31
CA THR A 11 1.70 12.89 13.34
C THR A 11 0.18 13.02 13.35
N ALA A 12 -0.34 14.24 13.20
CA ALA A 12 -1.79 14.46 13.15
C ALA A 12 -2.42 13.83 11.90
N ILE A 13 -1.77 13.96 10.74
CA ILE A 13 -2.21 13.34 9.48
C ILE A 13 -2.15 11.81 9.59
N GLU A 14 -1.06 11.25 10.10
CA GLU A 14 -0.92 9.80 10.30
C GLU A 14 -2.06 9.26 11.18
N SER A 15 -2.37 9.93 12.29
CA SER A 15 -3.46 9.52 13.18
C SER A 15 -4.82 9.49 12.47
N VAL A 16 -5.10 10.44 11.58
CA VAL A 16 -6.36 10.49 10.81
C VAL A 16 -6.40 9.37 9.79
N LEU A 17 -5.31 9.12 9.07
CA LEU A 17 -5.23 8.05 8.07
C LEU A 17 -5.40 6.67 8.70
N LEU A 18 -4.73 6.41 9.82
CA LEU A 18 -4.85 5.14 10.53
C LEU A 18 -6.28 4.91 11.04
N ALA A 19 -6.95 5.95 11.54
CA ALA A 19 -8.37 5.87 11.92
C ALA A 19 -9.29 5.59 10.70
N GLY A 20 -8.86 6.00 9.50
CA GLY A 20 -9.55 5.74 8.24
C GLY A 20 -9.29 4.36 7.62
N GLY A 21 -8.59 3.46 8.31
CA GLY A 21 -8.31 2.11 7.84
C GLY A 21 -7.03 1.97 7.01
N TYR A 22 -6.20 3.01 6.94
CA TYR A 22 -4.85 2.87 6.39
C TYR A 22 -3.96 2.07 7.35
N ALA A 23 -3.02 1.31 6.79
CA ALA A 23 -2.02 0.57 7.55
C ALA A 23 -0.68 1.32 7.55
N ARG A 24 0.02 1.28 8.69
CA ARG A 24 1.39 1.79 8.78
C ARG A 24 2.34 0.81 8.10
N VAL A 25 3.16 1.30 7.18
CA VAL A 25 4.23 0.54 6.52
C VAL A 25 5.59 1.08 6.97
N ALA A 26 6.57 0.19 7.16
CA ALA A 26 7.91 0.57 7.58
C ALA A 26 8.61 1.38 6.47
N ALA A 27 9.09 2.58 6.79
CA ALA A 27 9.75 3.47 5.83
C ALA A 27 11.00 2.84 5.18
N GLN A 28 11.64 1.87 5.86
CA GLN A 28 12.80 1.14 5.36
C GLN A 28 12.48 0.26 4.15
N GLY A 29 11.20 -0.11 3.96
CA GLY A 29 10.73 -0.88 2.81
C GLY A 29 10.44 -0.03 1.57
N PHE A 30 10.59 1.29 1.65
CA PHE A 30 10.35 2.18 0.50
C PHE A 30 11.57 2.17 -0.44
N ASP A 31 11.38 1.69 -1.66
CA ASP A 31 12.36 1.77 -2.74
C ASP A 31 12.26 3.16 -3.40
N ARG A 32 13.31 3.97 -3.24
CA ARG A 32 13.35 5.33 -3.78
C ARG A 32 13.55 5.38 -5.30
N GLU A 33 14.23 4.40 -5.89
CA GLU A 33 14.47 4.36 -7.33
C GLU A 33 13.16 4.05 -8.06
N ARG A 34 12.39 3.11 -7.50
CA ARG A 34 11.09 2.68 -8.05
C ARG A 34 9.91 3.49 -7.53
N ALA A 35 10.14 4.34 -6.52
CA ALA A 35 9.14 5.17 -5.84
C ALA A 35 7.94 4.36 -5.29
N LEU A 36 8.19 3.16 -4.75
CA LEU A 36 7.14 2.27 -4.26
C LEU A 36 7.63 1.37 -3.13
N PHE A 37 6.70 0.67 -2.47
CA PHE A 37 7.00 -0.43 -1.54
C PHE A 37 6.88 -1.76 -2.31
N PRO A 38 8.00 -2.41 -2.72
CA PRO A 38 7.94 -3.55 -3.62
C PRO A 38 7.12 -4.73 -3.06
N ASP A 39 7.27 -5.01 -1.77
CA ASP A 39 6.57 -6.11 -1.11
C ASP A 39 5.06 -5.86 -1.06
N GLU A 40 4.65 -4.64 -0.74
CA GLU A 40 3.23 -4.25 -0.72
C GLU A 40 2.61 -4.28 -2.12
N ALA A 41 3.33 -3.78 -3.12
CA ALA A 41 2.87 -3.82 -4.51
C ALA A 41 2.69 -5.26 -5.00
N LEU A 42 3.66 -6.14 -4.71
CA LEU A 42 3.57 -7.56 -5.07
C LEU A 42 2.46 -8.27 -4.27
N ALA A 43 2.27 -7.96 -3.00
CA ALA A 43 1.18 -8.51 -2.19
C ALA A 43 -0.18 -8.11 -2.77
N PHE A 44 -0.35 -6.84 -3.14
CA PHE A 44 -1.56 -6.33 -3.79
C PHE A 44 -1.84 -7.02 -5.13
N ILE A 45 -0.83 -7.15 -6.00
CA ILE A 45 -0.97 -7.83 -7.30
C ILE A 45 -1.39 -9.29 -7.09
N ARG A 46 -0.75 -10.01 -6.16
CA ARG A 46 -1.13 -11.39 -5.85
C ARG A 46 -2.56 -11.49 -5.35
N ALA A 47 -2.97 -10.62 -4.43
CA ALA A 47 -4.33 -10.62 -3.86
C ALA A 47 -5.39 -10.35 -4.94
N THR A 48 -5.15 -9.36 -5.80
CA THR A 48 -6.11 -8.98 -6.86
C THR A 48 -6.19 -10.01 -7.98
N LEU A 49 -5.07 -10.63 -8.37
CA LEU A 49 -5.07 -11.71 -9.36
C LEU A 49 -5.79 -12.96 -8.85
N ILE A 50 -5.62 -13.32 -7.56
CA ILE A 50 -6.36 -14.43 -6.95
C ILE A 50 -7.87 -14.14 -6.98
N VAL A 51 -8.28 -12.94 -6.57
CA VAL A 51 -9.70 -12.56 -6.60
C VAL A 51 -10.25 -12.64 -8.02
N ALA A 52 -9.54 -12.07 -9.00
CA ALA A 52 -9.99 -12.08 -10.39
C ALA A 52 -10.09 -13.50 -10.98
N ALA A 53 -9.18 -14.41 -10.61
CA ALA A 53 -9.25 -15.80 -11.03
C ALA A 53 -10.44 -16.54 -10.38
N VAL A 54 -10.71 -16.30 -9.10
CA VAL A 54 -11.80 -16.95 -8.36
C VAL A 54 -13.18 -16.40 -8.78
N THR A 55 -13.26 -15.13 -9.16
CA THR A 55 -14.50 -14.52 -9.69
C THR A 55 -14.72 -14.77 -11.18
N GLY A 56 -13.80 -15.47 -11.85
CA GLY A 56 -13.88 -15.79 -13.28
C GLY A 56 -13.62 -14.60 -14.21
N GLN A 57 -13.05 -13.51 -13.70
CA GLN A 57 -12.66 -12.33 -14.49
C GLN A 57 -11.33 -12.52 -15.23
N VAL A 58 -10.49 -13.48 -14.81
CA VAL A 58 -9.21 -13.84 -15.45
C VAL A 58 -9.13 -15.36 -15.60
N SER A 59 -8.75 -15.84 -16.79
CA SER A 59 -8.58 -17.27 -17.06
C SER A 59 -7.31 -17.80 -16.39
N LEU A 60 -7.45 -18.89 -15.62
CA LEU A 60 -6.31 -19.59 -15.01
C LEU A 60 -5.29 -20.12 -16.05
N GLN A 61 -5.69 -20.26 -17.31
CA GLN A 61 -4.79 -20.68 -18.41
C GLN A 61 -3.81 -19.58 -18.83
N GLU A 62 -4.18 -18.31 -18.66
CA GLU A 62 -3.33 -17.16 -19.04
C GLU A 62 -2.27 -16.86 -17.97
N MET A 63 -2.47 -17.30 -16.73
CA MET A 63 -1.51 -17.10 -15.62
C MET A 63 -0.33 -18.09 -15.62
N ARG A 64 -0.28 -19.05 -16.55
CA ARG A 64 0.73 -20.14 -16.59
C ARG A 64 1.77 -20.02 -17.71
N ALA A 65 1.73 -18.96 -18.52
CA ALA A 65 2.74 -18.68 -19.56
C ALA A 65 3.84 -17.76 -19.02
#